data_AF-A0A2G8JG95-F1
#
_entry.id   AF-A0A2G8JG95-F1
#
_cell.length_a   1.000
_cell.length_b   1.000
_cell.length_c   1.000
_cell.angle_alpha   90.00
_cell.angle_beta   90.00
_cell.angle_gamma   90.00
#
_symmetry.space_group_name_H-M   'P 1'
#
loop_
_entity.id
_entity.type
_entity.pdbx_description
1 polymer ?
#
loop_
_entity_poly.entity_id
_entity_poly.type
_entity_poly.pdbx_seq_one_letter_code
_entity_poly.pdbx_strand_id
1 'polypeptide(L)'
;MNIYVGSPDVEEGFNITKPISPHECRLRDMTYSAPITVDIEYTRGTQRVIRKNLPIGRMPIMLRSSNCILTGKSPAELAKLNECPLDPGGYFVVRGSEKVILIQEQLSKNRMIVELDRKGMVSCNVT
;
A
#
# COMPACT_ATOMS: atom_id res chain seq x y z
N MET A 1 -19.45 -9.23 -0.98
CA MET A 1 -18.36 -9.30 0.03
C MET A 1 -17.30 -8.31 -0.38
N ASN A 2 -16.79 -7.53 0.57
CA ASN A 2 -15.91 -6.40 0.29
C ASN A 2 -14.58 -6.54 1.03
N ILE A 3 -13.57 -5.84 0.52
CA ILE A 3 -12.25 -5.67 1.14
C ILE A 3 -12.02 -4.19 1.42
N TYR A 4 -11.43 -3.90 2.56
CA TYR A 4 -11.16 -2.55 3.02
C TYR A 4 -9.72 -2.43 3.48
N VAL A 5 -9.12 -1.27 3.21
CA VAL A 5 -7.83 -0.89 3.77
C VAL A 5 -8.10 0.20 4.79
N GLY A 6 -7.72 -0.05 6.04
CA GLY A 6 -7.92 0.89 7.14
C GLY A 6 -6.94 2.07 7.10
N SER A 7 -6.84 2.73 8.25
CA SER A 7 -5.83 3.76 8.51
C SER A 7 -4.60 3.17 9.20
N PRO A 8 -3.41 3.77 9.05
CA PRO A 8 -2.19 3.31 9.69
C PRO A 8 -2.29 3.28 11.22
N ASP A 9 -2.07 2.11 11.79
CA ASP A 9 -2.07 1.86 13.22
C ASP A 9 -0.92 0.95 13.65
N VAL A 10 -0.66 0.92 14.95
CA VAL A 10 0.25 -0.02 15.60
C VAL A 10 -0.48 -0.72 16.72
N GLU A 11 -0.26 -2.01 16.85
CA GLU A 11 -0.73 -2.78 18.00
C GLU A 11 0.33 -2.69 19.10
N GLU A 12 0.05 -1.89 20.12
CA GLU A 12 0.81 -1.92 21.37
C GLU A 12 0.14 -2.95 22.29
N GLY A 13 0.95 -3.74 23.02
CA GLY A 13 0.49 -4.94 23.72
C GLY A 13 -0.83 -4.80 24.51
N PHE A 14 -1.49 -5.93 24.77
CA PHE A 14 -2.87 -6.01 25.29
C PHE A 14 -3.96 -5.62 24.27
N ASN A 15 -3.75 -5.89 22.97
CA ASN A 15 -4.71 -5.64 21.87
C ASN A 15 -5.13 -4.15 21.75
N ILE A 16 -4.27 -3.21 22.13
CA ILE A 16 -4.56 -1.77 22.02
C ILE A 16 -3.96 -1.25 20.72
N THR A 17 -4.82 -0.91 19.77
CA THR A 17 -4.40 -0.28 18.51
C THR A 17 -4.33 1.24 18.67
N LYS A 18 -3.21 1.85 18.30
CA LYS A 18 -3.05 3.31 18.27
C LYS A 18 -2.71 3.79 16.87
N PRO A 19 -3.22 4.95 16.44
CA PRO A 19 -2.77 5.58 15.20
C PRO A 19 -1.28 5.92 15.31
N ILE A 20 -0.53 5.67 14.24
CA ILE A 20 0.92 5.91 14.21
C ILE A 20 1.29 6.94 13.14
N SER A 21 2.28 7.79 13.44
CA SER A 21 2.83 8.74 12.48
C SER A 21 3.99 8.14 11.67
N PRO A 22 4.24 8.59 10.43
CA PRO A 22 5.38 8.11 9.66
C PRO A 22 6.71 8.43 10.36
N HIS A 23 6.84 9.61 10.97
CA HIS A 23 7.98 9.97 11.82
C HIS A 23 8.24 8.95 12.94
N GLU A 24 7.21 8.52 13.65
CA GLU A 24 7.35 7.50 14.69
C GLU A 24 7.76 6.13 14.12
N CYS A 25 7.24 5.74 12.94
CA CYS A 25 7.68 4.53 12.27
C CYS A 25 9.16 4.57 11.88
N ARG A 26 9.68 5.73 11.47
CA ARG A 26 11.10 5.92 11.16
C ARG A 26 11.98 5.72 12.40
N LEU A 27 11.59 6.31 13.53
CA LEU A 27 12.39 6.25 14.77
C LEU A 27 12.36 4.88 15.46
N ARG A 28 11.25 4.13 15.35
CA ARG A 28 11.04 2.84 16.04
C ARG A 28 11.37 1.62 15.17
N ASP A 29 12.00 1.82 14.00
CA ASP A 29 12.25 0.76 13.02
C ASP A 29 10.99 -0.04 12.63
N MET A 30 9.84 0.64 12.55
CA MET A 30 8.55 0.03 12.24
C MET A 30 8.17 0.22 10.77
N THR A 31 7.14 -0.52 10.34
CA THR A 31 6.58 -0.38 9.00
C THR A 31 5.28 0.39 9.06
N TYR A 32 5.22 1.51 8.34
CA TYR A 32 4.02 2.33 8.23
C TYR A 32 2.97 1.59 7.40
N SER A 33 2.03 0.95 8.08
CA SER A 33 1.07 0.02 7.48
C SER A 33 -0.31 0.16 8.11
N ALA A 34 -1.34 -0.21 7.37
CA ALA A 34 -2.74 -0.24 7.81
C ALA A 34 -3.31 -1.67 7.73
N PRO A 35 -4.31 -2.02 8.55
CA PRO A 35 -4.92 -3.34 8.52
C PRO A 35 -5.78 -3.50 7.26
N ILE A 36 -5.69 -4.67 6.64
CA ILE A 36 -6.57 -5.09 5.55
C ILE A 36 -7.68 -5.94 6.17
N THR A 37 -8.92 -5.46 6.08
CA THR A 37 -10.09 -6.17 6.61
C THR A 37 -11.00 -6.64 5.47
N VAL A 38 -11.59 -7.82 5.65
CA VAL A 38 -12.49 -8.42 4.65
C VAL A 38 -13.79 -8.88 5.29
N ASP A 39 -14.85 -8.80 4.50
CA ASP A 39 -16.12 -9.46 4.79
C ASP A 39 -16.14 -10.82 4.09
N ILE A 40 -16.16 -11.90 4.86
CA ILE A 40 -16.22 -13.26 4.34
C ILE A 40 -17.58 -13.89 4.64
N GLU A 41 -18.07 -14.69 3.72
CA GLU A 41 -19.14 -15.64 3.96
C GLU A 41 -18.67 -17.01 3.52
N TYR A 42 -18.83 -17.96 4.42
CA TYR A 42 -18.42 -19.34 4.23
C TYR A 42 -19.49 -20.27 4.80
N THR A 43 -19.53 -21.49 4.30
CA THR A 43 -20.47 -22.50 4.78
C THR A 43 -19.79 -23.36 5.85
N ARG A 44 -20.43 -23.50 7.02
CA ARG A 44 -19.99 -24.41 8.08
C ARG A 44 -21.05 -25.49 8.25
N GLY A 45 -20.82 -26.65 7.62
CA GLY A 45 -21.84 -27.70 7.48
C GLY A 45 -22.97 -27.24 6.56
N THR A 46 -24.19 -27.13 7.08
CA THR A 46 -25.37 -26.63 6.35
C THR A 46 -25.66 -25.14 6.57
N GLN A 47 -24.97 -24.49 7.52
CA GLN A 47 -25.21 -23.08 7.85
C GLN A 47 -24.27 -22.15 7.09
N ARG A 48 -24.84 -21.06 6.54
CA ARG A 48 -24.06 -19.94 6.00
C ARG A 48 -23.67 -19.00 7.13
N VAL A 49 -22.36 -18.79 7.31
CA VAL A 49 -21.81 -17.91 8.34
C VAL A 49 -21.18 -16.70 7.65
N ILE A 50 -21.64 -15.51 8.01
CA ILE A 50 -21.06 -14.25 7.56
C ILE A 50 -20.18 -13.71 8.70
N ARG A 51 -18.90 -13.44 8.42
CA ARG A 51 -18.01 -12.69 9.29
C ARG A 51 -17.59 -11.40 8.59
N LYS A 52 -17.85 -10.28 9.25
CA LYS A 52 -17.46 -8.95 8.76
C LYS A 52 -16.21 -8.46 9.48
N ASN A 53 -15.48 -7.55 8.84
CA ASN A 53 -14.28 -6.91 9.41
C ASN A 53 -13.20 -7.89 9.89
N LEU A 54 -12.98 -9.00 9.18
CA LEU A 54 -11.92 -9.94 9.53
C LEU A 54 -10.56 -9.39 9.06
N PRO A 55 -9.60 -9.11 9.95
CA PRO A 55 -8.26 -8.71 9.53
C PRO A 55 -7.52 -9.90 8.91
N ILE A 56 -7.00 -9.71 7.70
CA ILE A 56 -6.25 -10.75 6.96
C ILE A 56 -4.75 -10.43 6.82
N GLY A 57 -4.34 -9.21 7.14
CA GLY A 57 -2.97 -8.77 7.03
C GLY A 57 -2.84 -7.27 7.13
N ARG A 58 -1.66 -6.75 6.74
CA ARG A 58 -1.35 -5.33 6.78
C ARG A 58 -0.77 -4.88 5.44
N MET A 59 -1.22 -3.71 4.97
CA MET A 59 -0.73 -3.09 3.74
C MET A 59 0.19 -1.92 4.11
N PRO A 60 1.44 -1.88 3.62
CA PRO A 60 2.26 -0.68 3.71
C PRO A 60 1.57 0.50 3.00
N ILE A 61 1.41 1.61 3.72
CA ILE A 61 0.74 2.80 3.17
C ILE A 61 1.78 3.75 2.61
N MET A 62 1.56 4.22 1.38
CA MET A 62 2.41 5.21 0.75
C MET A 62 2.20 6.56 1.42
N LEU A 63 3.28 7.27 1.74
CA LEU A 63 3.19 8.59 2.36
C LEU A 63 2.45 9.56 1.42
N ARG A 64 1.54 10.34 2.00
CA ARG A 64 0.62 11.27 1.29
C ARG A 64 -0.40 10.62 0.34
N SER A 65 -0.59 9.29 0.42
CA SER A 65 -1.73 8.63 -0.23
C SER A 65 -3.06 8.91 0.50
N SER A 66 -4.20 8.54 -0.09
CA SER A 66 -5.53 8.79 0.49
C SER A 66 -5.73 8.24 1.91
N ASN A 67 -5.05 7.15 2.27
CA ASN A 67 -5.14 6.52 3.59
C ASN A 67 -4.04 6.99 4.56
N CYS A 68 -3.11 7.83 4.11
CA CYS A 68 -2.06 8.37 4.95
C CYS A 68 -2.60 9.48 5.86
N ILE A 69 -2.16 9.50 7.11
CA ILE A 69 -2.59 10.52 8.10
C ILE A 69 -2.14 11.94 7.75
N LEU A 70 -1.22 12.11 6.79
CA LEU A 70 -0.66 13.40 6.37
C LEU A 70 -1.52 14.09 5.31
N THR A 71 -2.41 13.34 4.65
CA THR A 71 -3.19 13.84 3.53
C THR A 71 -4.26 14.81 4.02
N GLY A 72 -4.34 15.99 3.38
CA GLY A 72 -5.31 17.04 3.72
C GLY A 72 -4.98 17.86 4.98
N LYS A 73 -3.79 17.68 5.58
CA LYS A 73 -3.36 18.44 6.75
C LYS A 73 -2.75 19.78 6.38
N SER A 74 -3.02 20.79 7.20
CA SER A 74 -2.39 22.11 7.10
C SER A 74 -0.90 22.05 7.50
N PRO A 75 -0.07 23.01 7.05
CA PRO A 75 1.33 23.07 7.43
C PRO A 75 1.57 23.09 8.95
N ALA A 76 0.66 23.73 9.71
CA ALA A 76 0.72 23.76 11.16
C ALA A 76 0.44 22.39 11.81
N GLU A 77 -0.44 21.59 11.23
CA GLU A 77 -0.73 20.23 11.71
C GLU A 77 0.38 19.24 11.33
N LEU A 78 1.00 19.42 10.17
CA LEU A 78 2.17 18.65 9.77
C LEU A 78 3.36 18.91 10.70
N ALA A 79 3.57 20.17 11.11
CA ALA A 79 4.58 20.51 12.11
C ALA A 79 4.35 19.80 13.45
N LYS A 80 3.09 19.64 13.90
CA LYS A 80 2.75 18.87 15.11
C LYS A 80 3.06 17.37 14.97
N LEU A 81 3.10 16.86 13.74
CA LEU A 81 3.46 15.47 13.44
C LEU A 81 4.94 15.27 13.13
N ASN A 82 5.77 16.32 13.26
CA ASN A 82 7.18 16.32 12.88
C ASN A 82 7.42 15.95 11.41
N GLU A 83 6.51 16.37 10.52
CA GLU A 83 6.60 16.14 9.08
C GLU A 83 6.77 17.46 8.32
N CYS A 84 7.52 17.41 7.23
CA CYS A 84 7.77 18.58 6.40
C CYS A 84 6.61 18.82 5.42
N PRO A 85 6.05 20.05 5.34
CA PRO A 85 5.05 20.40 4.32
C PRO A 85 5.55 20.28 2.89
N LEU A 86 6.87 20.42 2.67
CA LEU A 86 7.51 20.35 1.36
C LEU A 86 7.98 18.95 0.96
N ASP A 87 7.82 17.93 1.82
CA ASP A 87 8.12 16.54 1.47
C ASP A 87 7.26 16.11 0.27
N PRO A 88 7.79 15.63 -0.86
CA PRO A 88 6.95 15.18 -1.97
C PRO A 88 6.02 14.00 -1.58
N GLY A 89 6.41 13.18 -0.60
CA GLY A 89 5.77 11.90 -0.32
C GLY A 89 5.98 10.89 -1.44
N GLY A 90 5.11 9.88 -1.50
CA GLY A 90 5.14 8.88 -2.58
C GLY A 90 6.14 7.74 -2.41
N TYR A 91 6.57 7.50 -1.18
CA TYR A 91 7.42 6.39 -0.79
C TYR A 91 6.83 5.67 0.43
N PHE A 92 7.45 4.56 0.81
CA PHE A 92 7.01 3.71 1.91
C PHE A 92 8.04 3.73 3.04
N VAL A 93 7.59 3.69 4.28
CA VAL A 93 8.47 3.46 5.44
C VAL A 93 8.36 1.99 5.84
N VAL A 94 9.43 1.24 5.64
CA VAL A 94 9.50 -0.21 5.92
C VAL A 94 10.69 -0.48 6.83
N ARG A 95 10.40 -0.99 8.03
CA ARG A 95 11.40 -1.24 9.08
C ARG A 95 12.31 -0.01 9.33
N GLY A 96 11.69 1.16 9.56
CA GLY A 96 12.39 2.43 9.77
C GLY A 96 12.98 3.08 8.52
N SER A 97 13.20 2.32 7.45
CA SER A 97 13.83 2.80 6.22
C SER A 97 12.82 3.28 5.20
N GLU A 98 13.13 4.38 4.52
CA GLU A 98 12.36 4.87 3.38
C GLU A 98 12.69 4.06 2.12
N LYS A 99 11.65 3.60 1.42
CA LYS A 99 11.74 2.75 0.24
C LYS A 99 10.84 3.32 -0.86
N VAL A 100 11.44 3.58 -2.02
CA VAL A 100 10.76 4.07 -3.22
C VAL A 100 10.64 2.92 -4.21
N ILE A 101 9.47 2.76 -4.82
CA ILE A 101 9.32 1.86 -5.97
C ILE A 101 9.67 2.66 -7.21
N LEU A 102 10.72 2.23 -7.91
CA LEU A 102 11.11 2.85 -9.18
C LEU A 102 10.14 2.42 -10.28
N ILE A 103 9.79 3.37 -11.14
CA ILE A 103 8.96 3.10 -12.32
C ILE A 103 9.75 2.18 -13.24
N GLN A 104 9.13 1.10 -13.67
CA GLN A 104 9.71 0.17 -14.64
C GLN A 104 9.08 0.40 -16.01
N GLU A 105 9.92 0.62 -17.01
CA GLU A 105 9.48 0.63 -18.39
C GLU A 105 9.23 -0.82 -18.84
N GLN A 106 8.04 -1.07 -19.38
CA GLN A 106 7.65 -2.37 -19.92
C GLN A 106 7.07 -2.20 -21.31
N LEU A 107 7.31 -3.19 -22.17
CA LEU A 107 6.68 -3.24 -23.48
C LEU A 107 5.15 -3.29 -23.33
N SER A 108 4.46 -2.61 -24.25
CA SER A 108 3.00 -2.65 -24.30
C SER A 108 2.53 -4.07 -24.56
N LYS A 109 1.69 -4.60 -23.67
CA LYS A 109 1.07 -5.92 -23.84
C LYS A 109 -0.03 -5.87 -24.89
N ASN A 110 -0.35 -7.02 -25.48
CA ASN A 110 -1.40 -7.20 -26.48
C ASN A 110 -1.20 -6.30 -27.72
N ARG A 111 0.05 -6.05 -28.12
CA ARG A 111 0.38 -5.23 -29.28
C ARG A 111 1.14 -6.08 -30.31
N MET A 112 0.70 -6.02 -31.56
CA MET A 112 1.43 -6.61 -32.69
C MET A 112 2.70 -5.77 -32.93
N ILE A 113 3.86 -6.40 -32.78
CA ILE A 113 5.16 -5.80 -33.10
C ILE A 113 5.69 -6.53 -34.34
N VAL A 114 5.87 -5.77 -35.42
CA VAL A 114 6.47 -6.26 -36.66
C VAL A 114 7.93 -5.84 -36.68
N GLU A 115 8.82 -6.83 -36.73
CA GLU A 115 10.27 -6.63 -36.74
C GLU A 115 10.91 -7.40 -37.90
N LEU A 116 12.11 -6.98 -38.28
CA LEU A 116 12.92 -7.69 -39.27
C LEU A 116 13.89 -8.60 -38.52
N ASP A 117 13.82 -9.90 -38.78
CA ASP A 117 14.79 -10.86 -38.26
C ASP A 117 16.18 -10.60 -38.87
N ARG A 118 17.24 -11.13 -38.25
CA ARG A 118 18.65 -10.96 -38.70
C ARG A 118 18.89 -11.41 -40.15
N LYS A 119 18.00 -12.24 -40.70
CA LYS A 119 18.03 -12.73 -42.09
C LYS A 119 17.25 -11.85 -43.07
N GLY A 120 16.68 -10.73 -42.61
CA GLY A 120 15.87 -9.80 -43.41
C GLY A 120 14.43 -10.25 -43.65
N MET A 121 13.95 -11.29 -42.96
CA MET A 121 12.56 -11.75 -43.05
C MET A 121 11.67 -10.97 -42.08
N VAL A 122 10.46 -10.62 -42.51
CA VAL A 122 9.46 -9.95 -41.66
C VAL A 122 8.88 -10.96 -40.68
N SER A 123 9.06 -10.73 -39.38
CA SER A 123 8.43 -11.50 -38.30
C SER A 123 7.48 -10.63 -37.49
N CYS A 124 6.38 -11.22 -37.03
CA CYS A 124 5.42 -10.53 -36.18
C CYS A 124 5.27 -11.27 -34.86
N ASN A 125 5.47 -10.56 -33.76
CA ASN A 125 5.33 -11.07 -32.40
C ASN A 125 4.22 -10.29 -31.66
N VAL A 126 3.56 -10.97 -30.72
CA VAL A 126 2.60 -10.36 -29.81
C VAL A 126 3.25 -10.27 -28.43
N THR A 127 3.31 -9.07 -27.86
CA THR A 127 3.80 -8.81 -26.50
C THR A 127 2.77 -9.09 -25.42
#